data_AF-A0A6A4HW11-F1
#
_entry.id   AF-A0A6A4HW11-F1
#
_cell.length_a   1.000
_cell.length_b   1.000
_cell.length_c   1.000
_cell.angle_alpha   90.00
_cell.angle_beta   90.00
_cell.angle_gamma   90.00
#
_symmetry.space_group_name_H-M   'P 1'
#
loop_
_entity.id
_entity.type
_entity.pdbx_description
1 polymer ?
#
loop_
_entity_poly.entity_id
_entity_poly.type
_entity_poly.pdbx_seq_one_letter_code
_entity_poly.pdbx_strand_id
1 'polypeptide(L)'
;MELALIQGAAEAFLKTNEPEYSNIHTSKAQEIIKGTVLASRFNFSSIHSLHSEVTEEQYNRLMNFPFLTSEMELEEFTQWIRSLKKKKVQDWWNHKLQPYILSGIMRFRSRM
;
A
#
# COMPACT_ATOMS: atom_id res chain seq x y z
N MET A 1 15.31 9.03 -6.30
CA MET A 1 14.52 9.88 -7.20
C MET A 1 13.03 9.85 -6.84
N GLU A 2 12.42 8.66 -6.70
CA GLU A 2 10.99 8.53 -6.34
C GLU A 2 10.65 9.04 -4.92
N LEU A 3 11.52 8.86 -3.92
CA LEU A 3 11.31 9.36 -2.55
C LEU A 3 11.22 10.89 -2.47
N ALA A 4 12.08 11.59 -3.22
CA ALA A 4 12.05 13.05 -3.28
C ALA A 4 10.77 13.57 -3.96
N LEU A 5 10.24 12.83 -4.95
CA LEU A 5 8.99 13.15 -5.62
C LEU A 5 7.78 12.94 -4.70
N ILE A 6 7.75 11.84 -3.93
CA ILE A 6 6.66 11.56 -2.98
C ILE A 6 6.66 12.59 -1.83
N GLN A 7 7.84 12.91 -1.30
CA GLN A 7 8.01 13.95 -0.29
C GLN A 7 7.57 15.32 -0.83
N GLY A 8 8.04 15.70 -2.04
CA GLY A 8 7.67 16.96 -2.67
C GLY A 8 6.16 17.06 -2.98
N ALA A 9 5.53 15.95 -3.38
CA ALA A 9 4.08 15.90 -3.61
C ALA A 9 3.28 16.07 -2.31
N ALA A 10 3.72 15.45 -1.21
CA ALA A 10 3.08 15.59 0.10
C ALA A 10 3.24 17.01 0.68
N GLU A 11 4.41 17.62 0.50
CA GLU A 11 4.68 19.01 0.89
C GLU A 11 3.88 20.01 0.03
N ALA A 12 3.68 19.72 -1.27
CA ALA A 12 2.83 20.52 -2.13
C ALA A 12 1.35 20.39 -1.73
N PHE A 13 0.87 19.18 -1.44
CA PHE A 13 -0.50 18.93 -0.98
C PHE A 13 -0.79 19.65 0.33
N LEU A 14 0.15 19.67 1.30
CA LEU A 14 0.01 20.45 2.53
C LEU A 14 -0.28 21.93 2.29
N LYS A 15 0.35 22.52 1.27
CA LYS A 15 0.20 23.96 0.97
C LYS A 15 -1.17 24.29 0.37
N THR A 16 -1.82 23.32 -0.26
CA THR A 16 -3.08 23.51 -0.97
C THR A 16 -4.25 22.77 -0.33
N ASN A 17 -4.01 22.07 0.78
CA ASN A 17 -5.03 21.30 1.48
C ASN A 17 -6.01 22.27 2.15
N GLU A 18 -7.31 22.07 1.91
CA GLU A 18 -8.39 22.73 2.61
C GLU A 18 -9.00 21.71 3.61
N PRO A 19 -8.63 21.78 4.90
CA PRO A 19 -8.96 20.73 5.87
C PRO A 19 -10.47 20.51 6.04
N GLU A 20 -11.27 21.56 5.82
CA GLU A 20 -12.73 21.52 5.93
C GLU A 20 -13.39 20.63 4.86
N TYR A 21 -12.73 20.45 3.71
CA TYR A 21 -13.21 19.58 2.63
C TYR A 21 -12.53 18.21 2.62
N SER A 22 -11.26 18.13 3.05
CA SER A 22 -10.49 16.89 3.03
C SER A 22 -10.60 16.06 4.31
N ASN A 23 -11.08 16.64 5.42
CA ASN A 23 -10.99 16.06 6.78
C ASN A 23 -9.55 15.70 7.21
N ILE A 24 -8.53 16.23 6.51
CA ILE A 24 -7.12 16.03 6.84
C ILE A 24 -6.62 17.29 7.56
N HIS A 25 -6.57 17.21 8.88
CA HIS A 25 -6.13 18.31 9.76
C HIS A 25 -4.64 18.24 10.13
N THR A 26 -3.87 17.34 9.50
CA THR A 26 -2.46 17.16 9.84
C THR A 26 -1.57 18.18 9.13
N SER A 27 -0.59 18.70 9.88
CA SER A 27 0.45 19.61 9.37
C SER A 27 1.75 18.87 9.00
N LYS A 28 1.77 17.53 9.16
CA LYS A 28 2.96 16.70 8.91
C LYS A 28 2.85 16.02 7.55
N ALA A 29 3.81 16.28 6.66
CA ALA A 29 3.85 15.69 5.32
C ALA A 29 3.82 14.16 5.37
N GLN A 30 4.45 13.56 6.37
CA GLN A 30 4.49 12.11 6.60
C GLN A 30 3.10 11.49 6.87
N GLU A 31 2.17 12.23 7.47
CA GLU A 31 0.81 11.74 7.69
C GLU A 31 -0.07 11.88 6.45
N ILE A 32 0.21 12.86 5.60
CA ILE A 32 -0.38 12.96 4.26
C ILE A 32 0.13 11.86 3.36
N ILE A 33 1.43 11.52 3.41
CA ILE A 33 1.98 10.38 2.67
C ILE A 33 1.22 9.09 3.01
N LYS A 34 0.78 8.86 4.25
CA LYS A 34 -0.08 7.70 4.59
C LYS A 34 -1.40 7.72 3.80
N GLY A 35 -2.10 8.85 3.75
CA GLY A 35 -3.34 9.02 2.98
C GLY A 35 -3.12 8.95 1.46
N THR A 36 -2.06 9.58 0.95
CA THR A 36 -1.71 9.58 -0.47
C THR A 36 -1.22 8.21 -0.93
N VAL A 37 -0.47 7.46 -0.12
CA VAL A 37 -0.02 6.09 -0.43
C VAL A 37 -1.20 5.12 -0.48
N LEU A 38 -2.15 5.21 0.47
CA LEU A 38 -3.41 4.46 0.43
C LEU A 38 -4.24 4.75 -0.82
N ALA A 39 -4.34 6.03 -1.19
CA ALA A 39 -5.09 6.48 -2.36
C ALA A 39 -4.35 6.28 -3.69
N SER A 40 -3.03 6.07 -3.65
CA SER A 40 -2.24 6.13 -4.87
C SER A 40 -2.33 4.86 -5.71
N ARG A 41 -2.55 5.12 -7.00
CA ARG A 41 -2.43 4.24 -8.17
C ARG A 41 -1.28 3.22 -8.11
N PHE A 42 -0.21 3.47 -7.36
CA PHE A 42 1.00 2.63 -7.27
C PHE A 42 0.77 1.27 -6.62
N ASN A 43 -0.15 1.16 -5.66
CA ASN A 43 -0.43 -0.12 -5.01
C ASN A 43 -1.21 -1.05 -5.95
N PHE A 44 -2.22 -0.52 -6.64
CA PHE A 44 -3.09 -1.29 -7.51
C PHE A 44 -2.53 -1.48 -8.93
N SER A 45 -1.81 -0.51 -9.50
CA SER A 45 -1.24 -0.63 -10.85
C SER A 45 -0.21 -1.77 -10.94
N SER A 46 0.57 -1.98 -9.87
CA SER A 46 1.50 -3.11 -9.78
C SER A 46 0.82 -4.47 -9.67
N ILE A 47 -0.44 -4.54 -9.23
CA ILE A 47 -1.21 -5.79 -9.17
C ILE A 47 -1.74 -6.15 -10.55
N HIS A 48 -2.14 -5.16 -11.36
CA HIS A 48 -2.64 -5.40 -12.72
C HIS A 48 -1.60 -6.14 -13.60
N SER A 49 -0.30 -5.89 -13.40
CA SER A 49 0.77 -6.60 -14.12
C SER A 49 0.97 -8.07 -13.66
N LEU A 50 0.29 -8.48 -12.60
CA LEU A 50 0.25 -9.85 -12.09
C LEU A 50 -0.96 -10.63 -12.59
N HIS A 51 -1.94 -10.00 -13.27
CA HIS A 51 -3.16 -10.67 -13.74
C HIS A 51 -2.85 -11.88 -14.62
N SER A 52 -1.88 -11.76 -15.54
CA SER A 52 -1.41 -12.87 -16.39
C SER A 52 -0.71 -14.00 -15.64
N GLU A 53 -0.27 -13.76 -14.40
CA GLU A 53 0.46 -14.72 -13.59
C GLU A 53 -0.45 -15.56 -12.72
N VAL A 54 -1.70 -15.15 -12.50
CA VAL A 54 -2.61 -15.77 -11.51
C VAL A 54 -3.99 -16.06 -12.09
N THR A 55 -4.77 -16.90 -11.41
CA THR A 55 -6.18 -17.08 -11.79
C THR A 55 -6.99 -15.86 -11.38
N GLU A 56 -8.18 -15.70 -11.95
CA GLU A 56 -9.08 -14.58 -11.61
C GLU A 56 -9.41 -14.56 -10.10
N GLU A 57 -9.64 -15.72 -9.48
CA GLU A 57 -9.87 -15.85 -8.04
C GLU A 57 -8.66 -15.41 -7.22
N GLN A 58 -7.45 -15.80 -7.64
CA GLN A 58 -6.21 -15.39 -6.99
C GLN A 58 -5.99 -13.89 -7.16
N TYR A 59 -6.30 -13.33 -8.33
CA TYR A 59 -6.21 -11.91 -8.61
C TYR A 59 -7.14 -11.10 -7.71
N ASN A 60 -8.39 -11.52 -7.57
CA ASN A 60 -9.36 -10.90 -6.67
C ASN A 60 -8.88 -10.94 -5.22
N ARG A 61 -8.26 -12.06 -4.79
CA ARG A 61 -7.63 -12.14 -3.47
C ARG A 61 -6.43 -11.20 -3.33
N LEU A 62 -5.60 -11.05 -4.36
CA LEU A 62 -4.50 -10.06 -4.36
C LEU A 62 -5.01 -8.64 -4.19
N MET A 63 -6.09 -8.28 -4.88
CA MET A 63 -6.71 -6.94 -4.79
C MET A 63 -7.22 -6.62 -3.38
N ASN A 64 -7.54 -7.64 -2.57
CA ASN A 64 -8.05 -7.47 -1.22
C ASN A 64 -6.98 -7.29 -0.13
N PHE A 65 -5.69 -7.37 -0.49
CA PHE A 65 -4.60 -7.21 0.49
C PHE A 65 -4.62 -5.90 1.32
N PRO A 66 -5.14 -4.75 0.85
CA PRO A 66 -5.19 -3.54 1.68
C PRO A 66 -6.22 -3.62 2.80
N PHE A 67 -7.15 -4.57 2.73
CA PHE A 67 -8.22 -4.75 3.71
C PHE A 67 -7.87 -5.73 4.82
N LEU A 68 -6.64 -6.26 4.85
CA LEU A 68 -6.17 -7.06 5.96
C LEU A 68 -6.18 -6.20 7.24
N THR A 69 -6.70 -6.77 8.32
CA THR A 69 -7.03 -6.04 9.56
C THR A 69 -6.16 -6.45 10.75
N SER A 70 -5.42 -7.56 10.65
CA SER A 70 -4.59 -8.08 11.73
C SER A 70 -3.27 -8.68 11.25
N GLU A 71 -2.32 -8.84 12.18
CA GLU A 71 -1.05 -9.55 11.94
C GLU A 71 -1.28 -11.00 11.52
N MET A 72 -2.30 -11.64 12.06
CA MET A 72 -2.65 -13.02 11.74
C MET A 72 -3.09 -13.13 10.28
N GLU A 73 -3.97 -12.25 9.82
CA GLU A 73 -4.40 -12.19 8.42
C GLU A 73 -3.24 -11.86 7.47
N LEU A 74 -2.31 -11.01 7.89
CA LEU A 74 -1.11 -10.70 7.13
C LEU A 74 -0.18 -11.92 6.98
N GLU A 75 0.03 -12.67 8.05
CA GLU A 75 0.85 -13.88 8.04
C GLU A 75 0.19 -14.97 7.17
N GLU A 76 -1.11 -15.18 7.31
CA GLU A 76 -1.89 -16.11 6.47
C GLU A 76 -1.82 -15.72 5.00
N PHE A 77 -1.97 -14.44 4.68
CA PHE A 77 -1.83 -13.93 3.32
C PHE A 77 -0.41 -14.15 2.79
N THR A 78 0.61 -13.91 3.62
CA THR A 78 2.02 -14.13 3.26
C THR A 78 2.32 -15.60 2.98
N GLN A 79 1.78 -16.51 3.80
CA GLN A 79 1.91 -17.95 3.58
C GLN A 79 1.20 -18.39 2.31
N TRP A 80 0.02 -17.84 2.03
CA TRP A 80 -0.69 -18.07 0.78
C TRP A 80 0.12 -17.60 -0.44
N ILE A 81 0.71 -16.41 -0.42
CA ILE A 81 1.59 -15.94 -1.51
C ILE A 81 2.78 -16.89 -1.73
N ARG A 82 3.40 -17.37 -0.66
CA ARG A 82 4.51 -18.33 -0.73
C ARG A 82 4.08 -19.65 -1.36
N SER A 83 2.87 -20.14 -1.05
CA SER A 83 2.34 -21.39 -1.58
C SER A 83 2.05 -21.36 -3.08
N LEU A 84 1.81 -20.18 -3.66
CA LEU A 84 1.61 -20.00 -5.11
C LEU A 84 2.85 -20.36 -5.94
N LYS A 85 4.06 -20.40 -5.34
CA LYS A 85 5.34 -20.70 -6.01
C LYS A 85 5.61 -19.85 -7.28
N LYS A 86 5.03 -18.64 -7.34
CA LYS A 86 5.18 -17.71 -8.47
C LYS A 86 6.16 -16.60 -8.09
N LYS A 87 7.36 -16.63 -8.67
CA LYS A 87 8.45 -15.70 -8.33
C LYS A 87 8.03 -14.24 -8.42
N LYS A 88 7.37 -13.84 -9.51
CA LYS A 88 6.93 -12.44 -9.74
C LYS A 88 5.93 -11.95 -8.69
N VAL A 89 5.02 -12.82 -8.25
CA VAL A 89 4.04 -12.54 -7.19
C VAL A 89 4.73 -12.44 -5.82
N GLN A 90 5.70 -13.33 -5.55
CA GLN A 90 6.48 -13.29 -4.31
C GLN A 90 7.36 -12.05 -4.22
N ASP A 91 8.03 -11.67 -5.31
CA ASP A 91 8.85 -10.46 -5.38
C ASP A 91 8.01 -9.20 -5.15
N TRP A 92 6.82 -9.14 -5.76
CA TRP A 92 5.85 -8.08 -5.51
C TRP A 92 5.45 -8.01 -4.03
N TRP A 93 5.15 -9.15 -3.41
CA TRP A 93 4.74 -9.18 -2.01
C TRP A 93 5.87 -8.78 -1.06
N ASN A 94 7.10 -9.26 -1.30
CA ASN A 94 8.28 -8.88 -0.53
C ASN A 94 8.56 -7.37 -0.61
N HIS A 95 8.28 -6.75 -1.76
CA HIS A 95 8.32 -5.30 -1.89
C HIS A 95 7.21 -4.62 -1.07
N LYS A 96 5.98 -5.16 -1.05
CA LYS A 96 4.87 -4.61 -0.24
C LYS A 96 5.07 -4.78 1.27
N LEU A 97 5.78 -5.82 1.70
CA LEU A 97 6.13 -6.06 3.11
C LEU A 97 7.16 -5.06 3.68
N GLN A 98 7.77 -4.21 2.86
CA GLN A 98 8.70 -3.20 3.35
C GLN A 98 8.02 -2.30 4.39
N PRO A 99 8.62 -2.04 5.57
CA PRO A 99 7.94 -1.38 6.69
C PRO A 99 7.28 -0.04 6.36
N TYR A 100 7.89 0.75 5.47
CA TYR A 100 7.36 2.06 5.04
C TYR A 100 6.17 1.96 4.07
N ILE A 101 6.08 0.87 3.29
CA ILE A 101 4.93 0.59 2.42
C ILE A 101 3.80 0.00 3.26
N LEU A 102 4.14 -1.01 4.08
CA LEU A 102 3.18 -1.73 4.88
C LEU A 102 2.49 -0.84 5.91
N SER A 103 3.22 0.07 6.58
CA SER A 103 2.64 1.06 7.52
C SER A 103 1.79 2.13 6.82
N GLY A 104 2.01 2.35 5.53
CA GLY A 104 1.15 3.18 4.69
C GLY A 104 -0.16 2.48 4.34
N ILE A 105 -0.13 1.17 4.07
CA ILE A 105 -1.28 0.39 3.59
C ILE A 105 -2.13 -0.15 4.75
N MET A 106 -1.51 -0.65 5.82
CA MET A 106 -2.19 -1.37 6.89
C MET A 106 -2.26 -0.54 8.17
N ARG A 107 -3.48 -0.17 8.56
CA ARG A 107 -3.73 0.70 9.72
C ARG A 107 -3.22 0.11 11.04
N PHE A 108 -3.25 -1.21 11.22
CA PHE A 108 -2.79 -1.88 12.44
C PHE A 108 -1.26 -1.83 12.64
N ARG A 109 -0.49 -1.57 11.58
CA ARG A 109 0.97 -1.35 11.61
C ARG A 109 1.35 0.13 11.69
N SER A 110 0.39 1.04 11.79
CA SER A 110 0.62 2.49 11.73
C SER A 110 1.12 3.14 13.04
N ARG A 111 1.30 2.36 14.11
CA ARG A 111 1.85 2.81 15.40
C ARG A 111 3.30 2.37 15.57
N MET A 112 4.22 3.24 15.17
CA MET A 112 5.53 3.44 15.78
C MET A 112 5.83 4.93 15.75
#